data_AF-A0A2V7M1F8-F1
#
_entry.id   AF-A0A2V7M1F8-F1
#
_cell.length_a   1.000
_cell.length_b   1.000
_cell.length_c   1.000
_cell.angle_alpha   90.00
_cell.angle_beta   90.00
_cell.angle_gamma   90.00
#
_symmetry.space_group_name_H-M   'P 1'
#
loop_
_entity.id
_entity.type
_entity.pdbx_description
1 polymer ?
#
loop_
_entity_poly.entity_id
_entity_poly.type
_entity_poly.pdbx_seq_one_letter_code
_entity_poly.pdbx_strand_id
1 'polypeptide(L)' 'MRQDSPDKYTVVATVPTMRGAKTISVDTQKHVAYLFQPEYGPLPPGTPPPQPGQRPQRGPVIGAWFFAISH' A
#
# COMPACT_ATOMS: atom_id res chain seq x y z
N MET A 1 -12.87 -6.89 -9.36
CA MET A 1 -12.86 -7.25 -10.81
C MET A 1 -13.71 -8.49 -10.99
N ARG A 2 -14.43 -8.61 -12.11
CA ARG A 2 -15.24 -9.79 -12.43
C ARG A 2 -14.74 -10.39 -13.74
N GLN A 3 -14.56 -11.70 -13.79
CA GLN A 3 -14.24 -12.42 -15.02
C GLN A 3 -15.55 -12.82 -15.72
N ASP A 4 -15.76 -12.34 -16.94
CA ASP A 4 -16.98 -12.63 -17.72
C ASP A 4 -16.77 -13.83 -18.67
N SER A 5 -15.53 -14.11 -19.11
CA SER A 5 -15.12 -15.29 -19.90
C SER A 5 -13.60 -15.52 -19.74
N PRO A 6 -13.00 -16.62 -20.27
CA PRO A 6 -11.54 -16.70 -20.37
C PRO A 6 -11.00 -15.41 -21.01
N ASP A 7 -10.00 -14.81 -20.37
CA ASP A 7 -9.36 -13.55 -20.76
C ASP A 7 -10.25 -12.29 -20.86
N LYS A 8 -11.51 -12.34 -20.41
CA LYS A 8 -12.38 -11.16 -20.34
C LYS A 8 -12.67 -10.78 -18.89
N TYR A 9 -12.18 -9.61 -18.50
CA TYR A 9 -12.36 -9.07 -17.15
C TYR A 9 -12.98 -7.68 -17.21
N THR A 10 -14.02 -7.47 -16.40
CA THR A 10 -14.62 -6.16 -16.17
C THR A 10 -14.17 -5.61 -14.82
N VAL A 11 -13.68 -4.37 -14.79
CA VAL A 11 -13.38 -3.65 -13.55
C VAL A 11 -14.70 -3.22 -12.93
N VAL A 12 -15.01 -3.75 -11.75
CA VAL A 12 -16.27 -3.46 -11.04
C VAL A 12 -16.11 -2.26 -10.10
N ALA A 13 -14.91 -2.06 -9.55
CA ALA A 13 -14.59 -0.96 -8.66
C ALA A 13 -13.09 -0.69 -8.64
N THR A 14 -12.72 0.54 -8.30
CA THR A 14 -11.36 0.95 -7.94
C THR A 14 -11.43 1.62 -6.58
N VAL A 15 -10.81 1.02 -5.57
CA VAL A 15 -10.86 1.51 -4.18
C VAL A 15 -9.54 2.22 -3.87
N PRO A 16 -9.58 3.48 -3.37
CA PRO A 16 -8.36 4.19 -3.02
C PRO A 16 -7.66 3.52 -1.83
N THR A 17 -6.34 3.46 -1.88
CA THR A 17 -5.49 2.97 -0.79
C THR A 17 -4.54 4.07 -0.33
N MET A 18 -4.02 3.94 0.89
CA MET A 18 -2.99 4.85 1.38
C MET A 18 -1.72 4.72 0.52
N ARG A 19 -1.09 5.86 0.19
CA ARG A 19 0.17 5.88 -0.55
C ARG A 19 1.22 5.02 0.16
N GLY A 20 1.82 4.10 -0.59
CA GLY A 20 2.88 3.21 -0.09
C GLY A 20 2.38 1.92 0.56
N ALA A 21 1.08 1.82 0.85
CA ALA A 21 0.49 0.64 1.50
C ALA A 21 0.78 -0.63 0.71
N LYS A 22 1.07 -1.70 1.45
CA LYS A 22 1.33 -3.02 0.87
C LYS A 22 0.18 -3.95 1.18
N THR A 23 -0.36 -4.59 0.15
CA THR A 23 -1.36 -5.64 0.29
C THR A 23 -0.73 -6.87 0.92
N ILE A 24 -1.33 -7.33 2.02
CA ILE A 24 -0.98 -8.58 2.69
C ILE A 24 -1.72 -9.73 2.02
N SER A 25 -3.05 -9.61 1.91
CA SER A 25 -3.91 -10.63 1.31
C SER A 25 -5.24 -10.03 0.83
N VAL A 26 -5.94 -10.80 0.00
CA VAL A 26 -7.30 -10.49 -0.46
C VAL A 26 -8.18 -11.71 -0.19
N ASP A 27 -9.24 -11.52 0.59
CA ASP A 27 -10.31 -12.50 0.78
C ASP A 27 -11.36 -12.27 -0.31
N THR A 28 -11.39 -13.18 -1.28
CA THR A 28 -12.31 -13.10 -2.43
C THR A 28 -13.73 -13.50 -2.12
N GLN A 29 -13.98 -14.21 -1.01
CA GLN A 29 -15.34 -14.58 -0.59
C GLN A 29 -16.01 -13.42 0.14
N LYS A 30 -15.24 -12.72 0.98
CA LYS A 30 -15.73 -11.56 1.74
C LYS A 30 -15.54 -10.23 1.04
N HIS A 31 -14.87 -10.22 -0.11
CA HIS A 31 -14.53 -9.01 -0.85
C HIS A 31 -13.73 -8.00 0.00
N VAL A 32 -12.78 -8.50 0.81
CA VAL A 32 -11.95 -7.68 1.71
C VAL A 32 -10.48 -7.78 1.30
N ALA A 33 -9.83 -6.63 1.15
CA ALA A 33 -8.37 -6.53 1.03
C ALA A 33 -7.75 -6.09 2.36
N TYR A 34 -6.73 -6.80 2.81
CA TYR A 34 -5.96 -6.46 4.00
C TYR A 34 -4.63 -5.82 3.60
N LEU A 35 -4.38 -4.60 4.09
CA LEU A 35 -3.19 -3.82 3.76
C LEU A 35 -2.48 -3.35 5.03
N PHE A 36 -1.18 -3.09 4.89
CA PHE A 36 -0.36 -2.50 5.94
C PHE A 36 0.44 -1.30 5.42
N GLN A 37 0.51 -0.24 6.22
CA GLN A 37 1.35 0.92 5.93
C GLN A 37 1.97 1.50 7.20
N PRO A 38 3.31 1.53 7.34
CA PRO A 38 3.96 2.34 8.34
C PRO A 38 3.96 3.82 7.94
N GLU A 39 3.76 4.69 8.92
CA GLU A 39 3.94 6.13 8.80
C GLU A 39 5.34 6.51 9.26
N TYR A 40 6.05 7.23 8.41
CA TYR A 40 7.41 7.68 8.67
C TYR A 40 7.40 9.14 9.04
N GLY A 41 8.02 9.46 10.18
CA GLY A 41 8.26 10.83 10.60
C GLY A 41 9.34 11.53 9.76
N PRO A 42 9.66 12.79 10.09
CA PRO A 42 10.72 13.52 9.41
C PRO A 42 12.08 12.84 9.59
N LEU A 43 12.99 13.05 8.63
CA LEU A 43 14.37 12.62 8.76
C LEU A 43 15.06 13.38 9.91
N PRO A 44 15.97 12.73 10.66
CA PRO A 44 16.78 13.43 11.64
C PRO A 44 17.56 14.61 11.02
N PRO A 45 17.75 15.73 11.75
CA PRO A 45 18.57 16.83 11.28
C PRO A 45 19.99 16.36 10.89
N GLY A 46 20.53 16.89 9.79
CA GLY A 46 21.86 16.53 9.30
C GLY A 46 21.92 15.23 8.49
N THR A 47 20.77 14.63 8.14
CA THR A 47 20.74 13.48 7.24
C THR A 47 21.30 13.87 5.86
N PRO A 48 22.37 13.22 5.37
CA PRO A 48 22.96 13.54 4.07
C PRO A 48 21.99 13.18 2.94
N PRO A 49 22.05 13.88 1.79
CA PRO A 49 21.26 13.50 0.63
C PRO A 49 21.63 12.08 0.15
N PRO A 50 20.67 11.33 -0.42
CA PRO A 50 20.94 10.00 -0.93
C PRO A 50 21.98 10.06 -2.05
N GLN A 51 22.96 9.15 -2.01
CA GLN A 51 23.94 9.01 -3.10
C GLN A 51 23.26 8.52 -4.39
N PRO A 52 23.83 8.80 -5.58
CA PRO A 52 23.30 8.30 -6.84
C PRO A 52 23.10 6.77 -6.80
N GLY A 53 21.91 6.31 -7.21
CA GLY A 53 21.55 4.88 -7.20
C GLY A 53 21.08 4.33 -5.85
N GLN A 54 21.12 5.11 -4.77
CA GLN A 54 20.58 4.70 -3.48
C GLN A 54 19.10 5.09 -3.31
N ARG A 55 18.38 4.29 -2.54
CA ARG A 55 17.00 4.62 -2.13
C ARG A 55 17.03 5.77 -1.11
N PRO A 56 16.06 6.69 -1.14
CA PRO A 56 15.94 7.72 -0.12
C PRO A 56 15.81 7.11 1.28
N GLN A 57 16.51 7.71 2.25
CA GLN A 57 16.36 7.37 3.65
C GLN A 57 14.93 7.70 4.13
N ARG A 58 14.43 6.91 5.07
CA ARG A 58 13.14 7.14 5.72
C ARG A 58 13.39 7.58 7.15
N GLY A 59 12.56 8.47 7.68
CA GLY A 59 12.57 8.81 9.09
C GLY A 59 12.13 7.63 9.98
N PRO A 60 12.06 7.83 11.30
CA PRO A 60 11.58 6.79 12.21
C PRO A 60 10.12 6.42 11.90
N VAL A 61 9.75 5.17 12.18
CA VAL A 61 8.34 4.77 12.16
C VAL A 61 7.67 5.41 13.36
N ILE A 62 6.68 6.27 13.10
CA ILE A 62 5.91 6.98 14.14
C ILE A 62 4.49 6.44 14.31
N GLY A 63 4.04 5.62 13.35
CA GLY A 63 2.74 5.00 13.36
C GLY A 63 2.71 3.79 12.42
N ALA A 64 1.76 2.89 12.64
CA ALA A 64 1.54 1.74 11.79
C ALA A 64 0.04 1.53 11.61
N TRP A 65 -0.39 1.44 10.35
CA TRP A 65 -1.79 1.33 9.99
C TRP A 65 -2.06 -0.03 9.37
N PHE A 66 -3.07 -0.72 9.90
CA PHE A 66 -3.66 -1.91 9.31
C PHE A 66 -5.02 -1.54 8.74
N PHE A 67 -5.25 -1.87 7.47
CA PHE A 67 -6.50 -1.59 6.77
C PHE A 67 -7.19 -2.89 6.41
N ALA A 68 -8.50 -2.93 6.63
CA ALA A 68 -9.41 -3.87 6.00
C ALA A 68 -10.34 -3.06 5.09
N ILE A 69 -10.17 -3.19 3.78
CA ILE A 69 -10.92 -2.43 2.78
C ILE A 69 -11.92 -3.36 2.12
N SER A 70 -13.21 -3.06 2.25
CA SER A 70 -14.32 -3.77 1.60
C SER A 70 -14.95 -2.93 0.48
N HIS A 71 -15.55 -3.59 -0.51
CA HIS A 71 -16.31 -2.96 -1.60
C HIS A 71 -17.35 -3.92 -2.18
#